data_AF-A0A7S1M3Q3-F1
#
_entry.id   AF-A0A7S1M3Q3-F1
#
_cell.length_a   1.000
_cell.length_b   1.000
_cell.length_c   1.000
_cell.angle_alpha   90.00
_cell.angle_beta   90.00
_cell.angle_gamma   90.00
#
_symmetry.space_group_name_H-M   'P 1'
#
loop_
_entity.id
_entity.type
_entity.pdbx_description
1 polymer ?
#
loop_
_entity_poly.entity_id
_entity_poly.type
_entity_poly.pdbx_seq_one_letter_code
_entity_poly.pdbx_strand_id
1 'polypeptide(L)'
;KKPKKKKKKSKESDEIDIDGLPLNHEPEVVNSQPLEALDETCAQAWEPPAEEWVDISSICDLAVTGMKLGEMIESPSFRLFDAMSAIEIMDPKMDSGYNNSADMTLERAKAAGIVTQSLKHEELAMIWDQLLMYYLLWLEGHTIVQTCFCCLYLQDMKTLLLPMPLF
;
A
#
# COMPACT_ATOMS: atom_id res chain seq x y z
N LYS A 1 6.39 61.77 6.53
CA LYS A 1 5.05 62.22 6.08
C LYS A 1 4.43 61.11 5.20
N LYS A 2 3.26 60.61 5.64
CA LYS A 2 2.34 59.55 5.18
C LYS A 2 2.59 58.77 3.84
N PRO A 3 2.34 57.43 3.83
CA PRO A 3 2.42 56.56 2.65
C PRO A 3 1.18 56.66 1.74
N LYS A 4 1.39 56.55 0.41
CA LYS A 4 0.31 56.55 -0.61
C LYS A 4 -0.18 55.13 -0.89
N LYS A 5 -1.47 54.88 -0.65
CA LYS A 5 -2.23 53.67 -0.98
C LYS A 5 -2.37 53.52 -2.51
N LYS A 6 -2.02 52.37 -3.09
CA LYS A 6 -2.47 51.97 -4.44
C LYS A 6 -3.69 51.04 -4.32
N LYS A 7 -4.75 51.40 -5.05
CA LYS A 7 -6.07 50.77 -5.06
C LYS A 7 -6.10 49.50 -5.93
N LYS A 8 -6.86 48.53 -5.45
CA LYS A 8 -7.37 47.30 -6.08
C LYS A 8 -8.20 47.65 -7.34
N LYS A 9 -8.02 46.93 -8.45
CA LYS A 9 -8.93 46.94 -9.61
C LYS A 9 -9.52 45.53 -9.82
N SER A 10 -10.83 45.45 -9.68
CA SER A 10 -11.77 44.39 -10.08
C SER A 10 -11.75 44.20 -11.61
N LYS A 11 -11.77 42.96 -12.13
CA LYS A 11 -12.94 42.14 -12.53
C LYS A 11 -13.82 42.84 -13.56
N GLU A 12 -13.74 42.37 -14.81
CA GLU A 12 -14.58 42.75 -15.95
C GLU A 12 -15.20 41.46 -16.51
N SER A 13 -16.53 41.46 -16.51
CA SER A 13 -17.46 40.53 -17.15
C SER A 13 -17.83 41.08 -18.53
N ASP A 14 -18.37 40.22 -19.42
CA ASP A 14 -19.51 40.48 -20.32
C ASP A 14 -19.80 39.16 -21.07
N GLU A 15 -20.83 38.40 -20.64
CA GLU A 15 -22.17 38.24 -21.24
C GLU A 15 -22.20 37.17 -22.35
N ILE A 16 -23.12 36.19 -22.33
CA ILE A 16 -24.42 36.28 -23.01
C ILE A 16 -25.42 35.20 -22.51
N ASP A 17 -26.67 35.67 -22.40
CA ASP A 17 -28.01 35.06 -22.40
C ASP A 17 -28.36 33.81 -21.60
N ILE A 18 -29.28 34.04 -20.65
CA ILE A 18 -30.14 33.06 -20.02
C ILE A 18 -31.58 33.49 -20.36
N ASP A 19 -32.23 32.82 -21.30
CA ASP A 19 -33.69 32.74 -21.33
C ASP A 19 -34.13 31.54 -22.18
N GLY A 20 -34.69 30.52 -21.51
CA GLY A 20 -35.29 29.36 -22.17
C GLY A 20 -35.06 28.00 -21.50
N LEU A 21 -35.61 27.82 -20.31
CA LEU A 21 -35.86 26.49 -19.70
C LEU A 21 -36.80 25.65 -20.59
N PRO A 22 -36.69 24.30 -20.60
CA PRO A 22 -37.26 23.52 -19.50
C PRO A 22 -36.40 22.37 -18.99
N LEU A 23 -36.29 22.35 -17.66
CA LEU A 23 -36.10 21.17 -16.82
C LEU A 23 -37.20 20.16 -17.15
N ASN A 24 -36.85 18.98 -17.65
CA ASN A 24 -37.53 17.69 -17.45
C ASN A 24 -36.81 16.61 -18.28
N HIS A 25 -35.83 15.93 -17.71
CA HIS A 25 -35.48 14.58 -18.15
C HIS A 25 -35.33 13.71 -16.91
N GLU A 26 -36.24 12.75 -16.77
CA GLU A 26 -36.24 11.75 -15.70
C GLU A 26 -34.97 10.90 -15.77
N PRO A 27 -34.51 10.32 -14.65
CA PRO A 27 -33.35 9.44 -14.67
C PRO A 27 -33.70 8.17 -15.46
N GLU A 28 -33.03 7.96 -16.60
CA GLU A 28 -33.09 6.68 -17.31
C GLU A 28 -32.61 5.55 -16.39
N VAL A 29 -33.52 4.62 -16.13
CA VAL A 29 -33.25 3.35 -15.45
C VAL A 29 -32.31 2.55 -16.36
N VAL A 30 -31.02 2.57 -16.07
CA VAL A 30 -30.05 1.67 -16.70
C VAL A 30 -30.43 0.25 -16.31
N ASN A 31 -30.92 -0.48 -17.30
CA ASN A 31 -31.29 -1.88 -17.21
C ASN A 31 -30.04 -2.69 -16.83
N SER A 32 -30.00 -3.21 -15.61
CA SER A 32 -28.89 -4.03 -15.10
C SER A 32 -28.89 -5.39 -15.78
N GLN A 33 -28.22 -5.49 -16.93
CA GLN A 33 -27.81 -6.79 -17.45
C GLN A 33 -26.70 -7.37 -16.55
N PRO A 34 -26.74 -8.69 -16.24
CA PRO A 34 -25.67 -9.33 -15.47
C PRO A 34 -24.33 -9.15 -16.18
N LEU A 35 -23.29 -8.76 -15.44
CA LEU A 35 -21.91 -8.79 -15.93
C LEU A 35 -21.62 -10.20 -16.45
N GLU A 36 -21.41 -10.33 -17.76
CA GLU A 36 -20.95 -11.57 -18.36
C GLU A 36 -19.61 -11.96 -17.73
N ALA A 37 -19.48 -13.26 -17.43
CA ALA A 37 -18.31 -13.83 -16.80
C ALA A 37 -17.04 -13.45 -17.57
N LEU A 38 -16.03 -12.99 -16.85
CA LEU A 38 -14.69 -12.74 -17.40
C LEU A 38 -14.23 -14.00 -18.13
N ASP A 39 -14.01 -13.87 -19.44
CA ASP A 39 -13.46 -14.92 -20.29
C ASP A 39 -12.18 -15.49 -19.65
N GLU A 40 -12.21 -16.79 -19.35
CA GLU A 40 -11.16 -17.57 -18.71
C GLU A 40 -9.88 -17.70 -19.58
N THR A 41 -9.83 -17.08 -20.76
CA THR A 41 -8.65 -17.09 -21.64
C THR A 41 -7.48 -16.22 -21.15
N CYS A 42 -7.69 -15.32 -20.18
CA CYS A 42 -6.59 -14.52 -19.59
C CYS A 42 -5.64 -15.36 -18.70
N ALA A 43 -5.96 -16.64 -18.46
CA ALA A 43 -5.13 -17.60 -17.74
C ALA A 43 -4.15 -18.36 -18.65
N GLN A 44 -3.87 -17.86 -19.86
CA GLN A 44 -2.67 -18.29 -20.58
C GLN A 44 -1.46 -17.75 -19.83
N ALA A 45 -0.98 -18.59 -18.91
CA ALA A 45 0.30 -18.43 -18.25
C ALA A 45 1.35 -18.15 -19.33
N TRP A 46 1.83 -16.91 -19.36
CA TRP A 46 3.08 -16.60 -20.01
C TRP A 46 4.15 -17.42 -19.30
N GLU A 47 4.51 -18.56 -19.88
CA GLU A 47 5.72 -19.28 -19.49
C GLU A 47 6.88 -18.59 -20.23
N PRO A 48 7.65 -17.73 -19.56
CA PRO A 48 8.83 -17.19 -20.20
C PRO A 48 9.73 -18.37 -20.60
N PRO A 49 10.38 -18.33 -21.78
CA PRO A 49 11.40 -19.32 -22.11
C PRO A 49 12.40 -19.36 -20.96
N ALA A 50 12.92 -20.55 -20.65
CA ALA A 50 13.93 -20.72 -19.60
C ALA A 50 15.15 -19.84 -19.95
N GLU A 51 15.20 -18.65 -19.37
CA GLU A 51 16.32 -17.73 -19.54
C GLU A 51 17.55 -18.39 -18.92
N GLU A 52 18.59 -18.58 -19.73
CA GLU A 52 19.88 -19.05 -19.28
C GLU A 52 20.51 -17.93 -18.44
N TRP A 53 20.56 -18.13 -17.13
CA TRP A 53 21.20 -17.18 -16.21
C TRP A 53 22.72 -17.20 -16.44
N VAL A 54 23.27 -16.06 -16.86
CA VAL A 54 24.71 -15.87 -17.05
C VAL A 54 25.28 -15.08 -15.88
N ASP A 55 26.34 -15.58 -15.25
CA ASP A 55 27.05 -14.86 -14.19
C ASP A 55 27.87 -13.70 -14.78
N ILE A 56 27.57 -12.48 -14.33
CA ILE A 56 28.22 -11.24 -14.75
C ILE A 56 29.10 -10.62 -13.64
N SER A 57 29.30 -11.30 -12.52
CA SER A 57 29.99 -10.74 -11.34
C SER A 57 31.38 -10.20 -11.69
N SER A 58 32.14 -10.95 -12.50
CA SER A 58 33.48 -10.56 -12.96
C SER A 58 33.48 -9.26 -13.80
N ILE A 59 32.43 -9.01 -14.57
CA ILE A 59 32.28 -7.81 -15.38
C ILE A 59 31.99 -6.61 -14.47
N CYS A 60 31.13 -6.79 -13.46
CA CYS A 60 30.83 -5.77 -12.45
C CYS A 60 32.08 -5.38 -11.66
N ASP A 61 32.88 -6.35 -11.19
CA ASP A 61 34.12 -6.10 -10.45
C ASP A 61 35.15 -5.31 -11.28
N LEU A 62 35.27 -5.66 -12.57
CA LEU A 62 36.15 -4.95 -13.49
C LEU A 62 35.68 -3.50 -13.72
N ALA A 63 34.38 -3.28 -13.87
CA ALA A 63 33.81 -1.93 -14.02
C ALA A 63 34.10 -1.07 -12.78
N VAL A 64 33.90 -1.61 -11.57
CA VAL A 64 34.17 -0.92 -10.31
C VAL A 64 35.64 -0.53 -10.18
N THR A 65 36.57 -1.36 -10.65
CA THR A 65 38.02 -1.07 -10.62
C THR A 65 38.38 0.18 -11.44
N GLY A 66 37.60 0.51 -12.46
CA GLY A 66 37.80 1.71 -13.30
C GLY A 66 37.20 2.99 -12.73
N MET A 67 36.39 2.92 -11.67
CA MET A 67 35.68 4.06 -11.09
C MET A 67 36.51 4.77 -10.02
N LYS A 68 36.40 6.10 -9.96
CA LYS A 68 36.99 6.92 -8.89
C LYS A 68 35.99 7.12 -7.76
N LEU A 69 36.53 7.50 -6.60
CA LEU A 69 35.72 7.86 -5.44
C LEU A 69 34.75 9.00 -5.80
N GLY A 70 33.46 8.77 -5.57
CA GLY A 70 32.38 9.73 -5.86
C GLY A 70 31.76 9.62 -7.26
N GLU A 71 32.24 8.71 -8.11
CA GLU A 71 31.59 8.39 -9.38
C GLU A 71 30.49 7.34 -9.18
N MET A 72 29.41 7.42 -9.98
CA MET A 72 28.28 6.49 -9.96
C MET A 72 27.78 6.28 -11.38
N ILE A 73 27.50 5.02 -11.73
CA ILE A 73 26.88 4.65 -13.00
C ILE A 73 25.37 4.57 -12.76
N GLU A 74 24.61 5.41 -13.45
CA GLU A 74 23.16 5.52 -13.28
C GLU A 74 22.46 5.71 -14.62
N SER A 75 21.16 5.44 -14.66
CA SER A 75 20.33 5.77 -15.83
C SER A 75 20.08 7.29 -15.89
N PRO A 76 19.85 7.89 -17.08
CA PRO A 76 19.57 9.33 -17.21
C PRO A 76 18.32 9.82 -16.45
N SER A 77 17.41 8.91 -16.10
CA SER A 77 16.19 9.19 -15.33
C SER A 77 16.34 8.91 -13.83
N PHE A 78 17.51 8.44 -13.38
CA PHE A 78 17.74 8.12 -11.98
C PHE A 78 17.81 9.40 -11.15
N ARG A 79 17.23 9.36 -9.95
CA ARG A 79 17.22 10.47 -9.01
C ARG A 79 17.73 9.97 -7.67
N LEU A 80 18.80 10.58 -7.19
CA LEU A 80 19.40 10.21 -5.91
C LEU A 80 18.42 10.34 -4.73
N PHE A 81 17.46 11.26 -4.81
CA PHE A 81 16.41 11.41 -3.81
C PHE A 81 15.54 10.13 -3.67
N ASP A 82 15.26 9.45 -4.78
CA ASP A 82 14.44 8.24 -4.76
C ASP A 82 15.25 7.06 -4.16
N ALA A 83 16.57 7.07 -4.37
CA ALA A 83 17.48 6.11 -3.75
C ALA A 83 17.60 6.25 -2.22
N MET A 84 17.28 7.42 -1.65
CA MET A 84 17.30 7.62 -0.19
C MET A 84 16.24 6.80 0.55
N SER A 85 15.18 6.38 -0.14
CA SER A 85 14.15 5.49 0.41
C SER A 85 14.40 4.00 0.11
N ALA A 86 15.50 3.67 -0.57
CA ALA A 86 15.83 2.28 -0.86
C ALA A 86 16.08 1.48 0.43
N ILE A 87 15.67 0.22 0.42
CA ILE A 87 15.95 -0.72 1.51
C ILE A 87 17.39 -1.21 1.36
N GLU A 88 18.16 -1.13 2.45
CA GLU A 88 19.51 -1.68 2.53
C GLU A 88 19.44 -3.11 3.09
N ILE A 89 19.84 -4.10 2.28
CA ILE A 89 19.82 -5.51 2.67
C ILE A 89 20.90 -5.76 3.72
N MET A 90 20.60 -6.61 4.70
CA MET A 90 21.45 -6.93 5.87
C MET A 90 21.62 -5.80 6.89
N ASP A 91 20.91 -4.68 6.76
CA ASP A 91 20.89 -3.64 7.80
C ASP A 91 19.82 -3.98 8.88
N PRO A 92 20.17 -4.04 10.18
CA PRO A 92 19.23 -4.43 11.23
C PRO A 92 18.00 -3.53 11.40
N LYS A 93 18.01 -2.30 10.87
CA LYS A 93 16.91 -1.33 11.00
C LYS A 93 16.12 -1.19 9.71
N MET A 94 16.76 -1.37 8.56
CA MET A 94 16.14 -1.19 7.25
C MET A 94 15.63 -2.51 6.65
N ASP A 95 16.28 -3.63 6.98
CA ASP A 95 15.93 -4.96 6.46
C ASP A 95 15.13 -5.76 7.49
N SER A 96 13.82 -5.91 7.24
CA SER A 96 12.95 -6.74 8.07
C SER A 96 13.23 -8.25 7.93
N GLY A 97 13.95 -8.67 6.89
CA GLY A 97 14.45 -10.03 6.74
C GLY A 97 15.70 -10.31 7.58
N TYR A 98 16.38 -9.26 8.07
CA TYR A 98 17.59 -9.40 8.87
C TYR A 98 17.25 -9.93 10.26
N ASN A 99 17.68 -11.16 10.54
CA ASN A 99 17.54 -11.83 11.83
C ASN A 99 16.08 -12.02 12.32
N ASN A 100 15.22 -12.56 11.46
CA ASN A 100 13.80 -12.84 11.76
C ASN A 100 13.55 -13.94 12.82
N SER A 101 14.57 -14.46 13.50
CA SER A 101 14.43 -15.58 14.44
C SER A 101 13.61 -15.23 15.69
N ALA A 102 13.55 -13.94 16.04
CA ALA A 102 12.77 -13.46 17.18
C ALA A 102 11.29 -13.16 16.82
N ASP A 103 10.96 -13.03 15.54
CA ASP A 103 9.65 -12.52 15.14
C ASP A 103 8.55 -13.57 15.32
N MET A 104 7.44 -13.13 15.90
CA MET A 104 6.26 -13.98 16.08
C MET A 104 5.43 -14.00 14.80
N THR A 105 5.80 -14.88 13.87
CA THR A 105 5.02 -15.10 12.65
C THR A 105 3.74 -15.88 12.94
N LEU A 106 2.76 -15.79 12.04
CA LEU A 106 1.51 -16.55 12.17
C LEU A 106 1.75 -18.07 12.30
N GLU A 107 2.70 -18.63 11.55
CA GLU A 107 3.04 -20.05 11.62
C GLU A 107 3.62 -20.43 12.98
N ARG A 108 4.52 -19.60 13.53
CA ARG A 108 5.09 -19.81 14.87
C ARG A 108 4.01 -19.68 15.95
N ALA A 109 3.09 -18.73 15.81
CA ALA A 109 1.99 -18.55 16.74
C ALA A 109 0.98 -19.72 16.71
N LYS A 110 0.72 -20.29 15.52
CA LYS A 110 -0.06 -21.53 15.35
C LYS A 110 0.67 -22.71 16.00
N ALA A 111 1.98 -22.87 15.76
CA ALA A 111 2.79 -23.94 16.34
C ALA A 111 2.88 -23.86 17.87
N ALA A 112 2.93 -22.64 18.43
CA ALA A 112 2.94 -22.39 19.87
C ALA A 112 1.54 -22.48 20.52
N GLY A 113 0.46 -22.64 19.74
CA GLY A 113 -0.91 -22.69 20.24
C GLY A 113 -1.45 -21.36 20.79
N ILE A 114 -0.81 -20.24 20.43
CA ILE A 114 -1.23 -18.88 20.87
C ILE A 114 -2.50 -18.47 20.13
N VAL A 115 -2.58 -18.80 18.84
CA VAL A 115 -3.73 -18.50 17.98
C VAL A 115 -4.61 -19.74 17.90
N THR A 116 -5.86 -19.61 18.35
CA THR A 116 -6.83 -20.70 18.39
C THR A 116 -8.08 -20.34 17.57
N GLN A 117 -8.67 -21.32 16.89
CA GLN A 117 -9.91 -21.12 16.11
C GLN A 117 -11.16 -20.98 16.97
N SER A 118 -11.11 -21.35 18.24
CA SER A 118 -12.21 -21.21 19.20
C SER A 118 -11.73 -20.29 20.32
N LEU A 119 -12.23 -19.06 20.32
CA LEU A 119 -11.96 -18.06 21.35
C LEU A 119 -13.11 -18.05 22.35
N LYS A 120 -12.79 -17.89 23.64
CA LYS A 120 -13.81 -17.57 24.64
C LYS A 120 -14.32 -16.15 24.41
N HIS A 121 -15.55 -15.88 24.85
CA HIS A 121 -16.15 -14.54 24.73
C HIS A 121 -15.30 -13.45 25.40
N GLU A 122 -14.66 -13.77 26.53
CA GLU A 122 -13.76 -12.85 27.24
C GLU A 122 -12.51 -12.51 26.40
N GLU A 123 -11.89 -13.51 25.76
CA GLU A 123 -10.72 -13.33 24.90
C GLU A 123 -11.07 -12.54 23.65
N LEU A 124 -12.24 -12.81 23.06
CA LEU A 124 -12.74 -12.04 21.93
C LEU A 124 -12.94 -10.57 22.30
N ALA A 125 -13.55 -10.28 23.45
CA ALA A 125 -13.74 -8.91 23.93
C ALA A 125 -12.40 -8.19 24.15
N MET A 126 -11.40 -8.86 24.73
CA MET A 126 -10.05 -8.29 24.90
C MET A 126 -9.37 -7.98 23.56
N ILE A 127 -9.47 -8.89 22.58
CA ILE A 127 -8.92 -8.66 21.24
C ILE A 127 -9.62 -7.47 20.57
N TRP A 128 -10.94 -7.37 20.70
CA TRP A 128 -11.72 -6.26 20.15
C TRP A 128 -11.35 -4.91 20.77
N ASP A 129 -11.17 -4.85 22.09
CA ASP A 129 -10.77 -3.63 22.79
C ASP A 129 -9.38 -3.15 22.33
N GLN A 130 -8.42 -4.08 22.23
CA GLN A 130 -7.09 -3.78 21.73
C GLN A 130 -7.10 -3.35 20.26
N LEU A 131 -7.91 -4.01 19.42
CA LEU A 131 -8.05 -3.67 18.01
C LEU A 131 -8.69 -2.30 17.83
N LEU A 132 -9.66 -1.93 18.66
CA LEU A 132 -10.25 -0.59 18.67
C LEU A 132 -9.23 0.47 19.06
N MET A 133 -8.40 0.22 20.08
CA MET A 133 -7.29 1.10 20.45
C MET A 133 -6.31 1.27 19.29
N TYR A 134 -5.90 0.18 18.63
CA TYR A 134 -5.00 0.25 17.47
C TYR A 134 -5.61 0.95 16.26
N TYR A 135 -6.92 0.81 16.07
CA TYR A 135 -7.65 1.55 15.05
C TYR A 135 -7.61 3.06 15.33
N LEU A 136 -7.78 3.49 16.58
CA LEU A 136 -7.63 4.91 16.95
C LEU A 136 -6.21 5.41 16.72
N LEU A 137 -5.17 4.64 17.10
CA LEU A 137 -3.78 5.00 16.82
C LEU A 137 -3.49 5.13 15.31
N TRP A 138 -4.10 4.28 14.49
CA TRP A 138 -3.99 4.40 13.04
C TRP A 138 -4.59 5.73 12.55
N LEU A 139 -5.76 6.13 13.07
CA LEU A 139 -6.38 7.42 12.73
C LEU A 139 -5.55 8.63 13.20
N GLU A 140 -4.72 8.47 14.24
CA GLU A 140 -3.76 9.50 14.69
C GLU A 140 -2.52 9.62 13.79
N GLY A 141 -2.34 8.70 12.83
CA GLY A 141 -1.28 8.75 11.81
C GLY A 141 -0.18 7.70 11.96
N HIS A 142 -0.32 6.74 12.88
CA HIS A 142 0.56 5.57 12.92
C HIS A 142 0.37 4.67 11.71
N THR A 143 1.38 3.88 11.32
CA THR A 143 1.24 2.97 10.17
C THR A 143 0.31 1.81 10.51
N ILE A 144 -0.54 1.41 9.56
CA ILE A 144 -1.48 0.29 9.75
C ILE A 144 -0.77 -1.04 10.01
N VAL A 145 0.43 -1.20 9.44
CA VAL A 145 1.27 -2.40 9.62
C VAL A 145 1.72 -2.55 11.08
N GLN A 146 1.96 -1.43 11.77
CA GLN A 146 2.38 -1.41 13.17
C GLN A 146 1.21 -1.36 14.18
N THR A 147 -0.03 -1.20 13.72
CA THR A 147 -1.22 -1.13 14.57
C THR A 147 -2.15 -2.30 14.30
N CYS A 148 -3.11 -2.15 13.38
CA CYS A 148 -4.17 -3.13 13.12
C CYS A 148 -3.59 -4.47 12.63
N PHE A 149 -2.61 -4.45 11.73
CA PHE A 149 -2.04 -5.67 11.15
C PHE A 149 -1.06 -6.41 12.07
N CYS A 150 -0.79 -5.89 13.28
CA CYS A 150 -0.17 -6.68 14.34
C CYS A 150 -1.11 -7.79 14.86
N CYS A 151 -2.43 -7.67 14.63
CA CYS A 151 -3.38 -8.71 14.99
C CYS A 151 -3.26 -9.91 14.04
N LEU A 152 -2.75 -11.03 14.55
CA LEU A 152 -2.55 -12.26 13.77
C LEU A 152 -3.83 -12.83 13.15
N TYR A 153 -5.00 -12.56 13.74
CA TYR A 153 -6.30 -12.97 13.21
C TYR A 153 -6.67 -12.26 11.90
N LEU A 154 -6.14 -11.03 11.67
CA LEU A 154 -6.36 -10.30 10.43
C LEU A 154 -5.42 -10.73 9.29
N GLN A 155 -4.30 -11.41 9.61
CA GLN A 155 -3.36 -11.89 8.61
C GLN A 155 -3.91 -13.08 7.79
N ASP A 156 -4.79 -13.89 8.39
CA ASP A 156 -5.42 -15.06 7.76
C ASP A 156 -6.93 -15.05 8.05
N MET A 157 -7.59 -14.05 7.49
CA MET A 157 -9.03 -13.84 7.67
C MET A 157 -9.85 -15.08 7.29
N LYS A 158 -9.52 -15.76 6.19
CA LYS A 158 -10.32 -16.90 5.70
C LYS A 158 -10.33 -18.06 6.69
N THR A 159 -9.20 -18.34 7.33
CA THR A 159 -9.05 -19.51 8.19
C THR A 159 -9.37 -19.19 9.66
N LEU A 160 -9.13 -17.96 10.11
CA LEU A 160 -9.17 -17.57 11.52
C LEU A 160 -10.37 -16.71 11.94
N LEU A 161 -11.12 -16.11 10.99
CA LEU A 161 -12.34 -15.36 11.32
C LEU A 161 -13.62 -16.21 11.33
N LEU A 162 -13.57 -17.48 10.97
CA LEU A 162 -14.70 -18.41 11.13
C LEU A 162 -15.38 -18.37 12.52
N PRO A 163 -14.66 -18.16 13.66
CA PRO A 163 -15.30 -17.96 14.97
C PRO A 163 -15.95 -16.59 15.20
N MET A 164 -15.71 -15.59 14.34
CA MET A 164 -16.38 -14.29 14.47
C MET A 164 -17.76 -14.39 13.83
N PRO A 165 -18.84 -14.14 14.60
CA PRO A 165 -20.17 -14.11 14.01
C PRO A 165 -20.20 -13.01 12.96
N LEU A 166 -20.49 -13.41 11.72
CA LEU A 166 -20.90 -12.45 10.69
C LEU A 166 -22.28 -11.93 11.12
N PHE A 167 -22.33 -10.65 11.47
CA PHE A 167 -23.60 -9.95 11.67
C PHE A 167 -24.30 -9.74 10.33
#